data_AF-A0A7H1N275-F1
#
_entry.id   AF-A0A7H1N275-F1
#
_cell.length_a   1.000
_cell.length_b   1.000
_cell.length_c   1.000
_cell.angle_alpha   90.00
_cell.angle_beta   90.00
_cell.angle_gamma   90.00
#
_symmetry.space_group_name_H-M   'P 1'
#
loop_
_entity.id
_entity.type
_entity.pdbx_description
1 polymer ?
#
loop_
_entity_poly.entity_id
_entity_poly.type
_entity_poly.pdbx_seq_one_letter_code
_entity_poly.pdbx_strand_id
1 'polypeptide(L)'
;MSRVADWLRAATIAVLGLTLVAATPAGGRPAAVTGFFVGTLNSSQPVSLSLRAEGDVVSGYYYYDRIGEDIPLRGAIAADGTLQLDEFGKPQLRTGHWSVRLDASDASPAVSDLNGAPVRHFSGHWQDLGSKRTLPIALDGTSPLAASPPAFRPLAAGEPPHAAISVGAISYRQAAVRRTGVQYPRLTAYQDDRILRSVNSSIDRITADFGCEGRRGQDQYFQVDAAVTYAADDVFSILGEGGYYCGGAHPEDIWPTATFDLKSGRQLAFPDLFRDYAPPTVTAILAAIIAARTAQQAVPDTASGDNAASCEELFALDNLRDTDFAFALSRDGLYLIPASWPHVVAACAEPTIVPYPRLKPFAAPGGVLARVGG
;
A
#
# COMPACT_ATOMS: atom_id res chain seq x y z
N MET A 1 56.61 -33.29 70.12
CA MET A 1 55.84 -33.81 68.98
C MET A 1 54.51 -33.05 68.93
N SER A 2 54.30 -32.25 67.86
CA SER A 2 53.01 -31.89 67.23
C SER A 2 51.83 -31.39 68.09
N ARG A 3 51.06 -30.32 67.82
CA ARG A 3 50.93 -29.25 66.80
C ARG A 3 49.85 -28.29 67.37
N VAL A 4 50.08 -26.96 67.38
CA VAL A 4 49.43 -25.92 66.53
C VAL A 4 47.96 -25.56 66.89
N ALA A 5 47.69 -24.29 67.25
CA ALA A 5 46.91 -23.33 66.45
C ALA A 5 46.41 -22.11 67.26
N ASP A 6 46.96 -20.94 66.93
CA ASP A 6 46.49 -19.58 67.28
C ASP A 6 45.15 -19.25 66.59
N TRP A 7 44.32 -18.41 67.23
CA TRP A 7 43.22 -17.69 66.59
C TRP A 7 43.22 -16.21 67.02
N LEU A 8 43.68 -15.35 66.10
CA LEU A 8 43.47 -13.90 66.11
C LEU A 8 42.11 -13.57 65.49
N ARG A 9 41.32 -12.73 66.17
CA ARG A 9 40.05 -12.19 65.69
C ARG A 9 40.30 -11.07 64.67
N ALA A 10 39.83 -11.24 63.44
CA ALA A 10 39.73 -10.17 62.44
C ALA A 10 38.27 -9.77 62.25
N ALA A 11 38.00 -8.47 62.31
CA ALA A 11 36.69 -7.86 62.16
C ALA A 11 36.24 -7.86 60.68
N THR A 12 35.01 -8.29 60.44
CA THR A 12 34.39 -8.28 59.11
C THR A 12 33.69 -6.94 58.87
N ILE A 13 34.13 -6.21 57.84
CA ILE A 13 33.46 -5.03 57.29
C ILE A 13 32.29 -5.52 56.42
N ALA A 14 31.06 -5.14 56.76
CA ALA A 14 29.88 -5.38 55.94
C ALA A 14 29.79 -4.30 54.85
N VAL A 15 30.00 -4.71 53.59
CA VAL A 15 29.70 -3.87 52.42
C VAL A 15 28.21 -4.03 52.10
N LEU A 16 27.42 -2.97 52.31
CA LEU A 16 26.06 -2.88 51.79
C LEU A 16 26.14 -2.74 50.27
N GLY A 17 25.80 -3.81 49.55
CA GLY A 17 25.55 -3.76 48.11
C GLY A 17 24.23 -3.03 47.83
N LEU A 18 24.32 -1.82 47.28
CA LEU A 18 23.18 -1.11 46.71
C LEU A 18 22.82 -1.80 45.39
N THR A 19 21.82 -2.68 45.40
CA THR A 19 21.25 -3.27 44.18
C THR A 19 20.48 -2.22 43.41
N LEU A 20 21.07 -1.73 42.32
CA LEU A 20 20.38 -0.92 41.33
C LEU A 20 19.35 -1.81 40.63
N VAL A 21 18.07 -1.67 40.99
CA VAL A 21 16.97 -2.28 40.22
C VAL A 21 16.88 -1.51 38.92
N ALA A 22 17.42 -2.09 37.84
CA ALA A 22 17.16 -1.62 36.50
C ALA A 22 15.66 -1.80 36.24
N ALA A 23 14.93 -0.69 36.17
CA ALA A 23 13.56 -0.68 35.70
C ALA A 23 13.58 -1.18 34.24
N THR A 24 13.07 -2.38 34.01
CA THR A 24 12.74 -2.85 32.67
C THR A 24 11.73 -1.88 32.07
N PRO A 25 11.98 -1.30 30.87
CA PRO A 25 10.95 -0.52 30.21
C PRO A 25 9.75 -1.43 29.99
N ALA A 26 8.59 -1.00 30.48
CA ALA A 26 7.32 -1.65 30.19
C ALA A 26 7.21 -1.82 28.66
N GLY A 27 7.11 -3.06 28.20
CA GLY A 27 7.05 -3.40 26.78
C GLY A 27 5.98 -2.56 26.10
N GLY A 28 6.41 -1.63 25.25
CA GLY A 28 5.52 -0.89 24.37
C GLY A 28 4.73 -1.91 23.56
N ARG A 29 3.39 -1.76 23.53
CA ARG A 29 2.55 -2.55 22.63
C ARG A 29 3.11 -2.41 21.21
N PRO A 30 3.37 -3.52 20.50
CA PRO A 30 3.83 -3.43 19.12
C PRO A 30 2.82 -2.62 18.30
N ALA A 31 3.33 -1.74 17.45
CA ALA A 31 2.50 -0.97 16.53
C ALA A 31 1.69 -1.92 15.64
N ALA A 32 0.50 -1.49 15.22
CA ALA A 32 -0.33 -2.25 14.32
C ALA A 32 0.45 -2.60 13.03
N VAL A 33 0.50 -3.88 12.68
CA VAL A 33 1.16 -4.36 11.45
C VAL A 33 0.09 -4.66 10.42
N THR A 34 0.20 -4.08 9.23
CA THR A 34 -0.71 -4.37 8.11
C THR A 34 0.05 -5.18 7.07
N GLY A 35 -0.58 -6.24 6.55
CA GLY A 35 -0.04 -7.10 5.49
C GLY A 35 -1.07 -7.37 4.40
N PHE A 36 -0.59 -7.53 3.18
CA PHE A 36 -1.39 -7.91 2.02
C PHE A 36 -0.91 -9.27 1.52
N PHE A 37 -1.86 -10.11 1.11
CA PHE A 37 -1.58 -11.46 0.67
C PHE A 37 -2.43 -11.78 -0.55
N VAL A 38 -1.87 -12.51 -1.49
CA VAL A 38 -2.60 -13.05 -2.64
C VAL A 38 -2.30 -14.53 -2.77
N GLY A 39 -3.21 -15.29 -3.34
CA GLY A 39 -2.97 -16.71 -3.57
C GLY A 39 -4.20 -17.42 -4.08
N THR A 40 -4.37 -18.67 -3.68
CA THR A 40 -5.48 -19.50 -4.14
C THR A 40 -6.21 -20.22 -3.02
N LEU A 41 -7.52 -20.28 -3.16
CA LEU A 41 -8.41 -21.20 -2.47
C LEU A 41 -8.63 -22.43 -3.37
N ASN A 42 -8.50 -23.63 -2.82
CA ASN A 42 -8.66 -24.88 -3.55
C ASN A 42 -7.80 -24.96 -4.84
N SER A 43 -6.58 -24.41 -4.77
CA SER A 43 -5.54 -24.45 -5.82
C SER A 43 -5.88 -23.76 -7.15
N SER A 44 -7.08 -23.19 -7.31
CA SER A 44 -7.51 -22.61 -8.60
C SER A 44 -8.36 -21.36 -8.47
N GLN A 45 -8.93 -21.07 -7.30
CA GLN A 45 -9.73 -19.87 -7.10
C GLN A 45 -8.84 -18.75 -6.55
N PRO A 46 -8.57 -17.68 -7.29
CA PRO A 46 -7.75 -16.57 -6.81
C PRO A 46 -8.42 -15.90 -5.61
N VAL A 47 -7.63 -15.58 -4.59
CA VAL A 47 -8.08 -14.83 -3.41
C VAL A 47 -7.03 -13.78 -3.04
N SER A 48 -7.49 -12.67 -2.46
CA SER A 48 -6.62 -11.66 -1.84
C SER A 48 -7.08 -11.37 -0.41
N LEU A 49 -6.13 -11.08 0.48
CA LEU A 49 -6.37 -10.74 1.88
C LEU A 49 -5.66 -9.43 2.23
N SER A 50 -6.33 -8.59 3.00
CA SER A 50 -5.73 -7.46 3.71
C SER A 50 -5.95 -7.66 5.20
N LEU A 51 -4.86 -7.78 5.97
CA LEU A 51 -4.91 -8.09 7.39
C LEU A 51 -4.18 -7.01 8.19
N ARG A 52 -4.76 -6.63 9.32
CA ARG A 52 -4.19 -5.76 10.34
C ARG A 52 -4.12 -6.52 11.67
N ALA A 53 -2.91 -6.65 12.19
CA ALA A 53 -2.63 -7.24 13.49
C ALA A 53 -2.29 -6.16 14.52
N GLU A 54 -2.95 -6.19 15.68
CA GLU A 54 -2.69 -5.35 16.84
C GLU A 54 -2.45 -6.24 18.06
N GLY A 55 -1.17 -6.56 18.32
CA GLY A 55 -0.83 -7.66 19.22
C GLY A 55 -1.32 -9.00 18.66
N ASP A 56 -2.06 -9.76 19.46
CA ASP A 56 -2.59 -11.05 19.04
C ASP A 56 -3.93 -10.95 18.31
N VAL A 57 -4.55 -9.76 18.26
CA VAL A 57 -5.84 -9.55 17.59
C VAL A 57 -5.60 -9.26 16.11
N VAL A 58 -6.31 -9.97 15.23
CA VAL A 58 -6.21 -9.78 13.78
C VAL A 58 -7.59 -9.48 13.20
N SER A 59 -7.63 -8.50 12.32
CA SER A 59 -8.82 -8.09 11.59
C SER A 59 -8.47 -7.82 10.13
N GLY A 60 -9.45 -7.90 9.24
CA GLY A 60 -9.19 -7.65 7.83
C GLY A 60 -10.33 -8.08 6.94
N TYR A 61 -9.99 -8.29 5.68
CA TYR A 61 -10.90 -8.70 4.63
C TYR A 61 -10.23 -9.74 3.75
N TYR A 62 -11.04 -10.63 3.17
CA TYR A 62 -10.62 -11.36 2.00
C TYR A 62 -11.61 -11.17 0.86
N TYR A 63 -11.09 -11.28 -0.34
CA TYR A 63 -11.81 -11.07 -1.58
C TYR A 63 -11.58 -12.25 -2.53
N TYR A 64 -12.60 -12.61 -3.29
CA TYR A 64 -12.49 -13.56 -4.40
C TYR A 64 -13.59 -13.36 -5.46
N ASP A 65 -13.24 -13.59 -6.72
CA ASP A 65 -14.02 -13.13 -7.88
C ASP A 65 -15.45 -13.65 -7.96
N ARG A 66 -15.70 -14.86 -7.45
CA ARG A 66 -17.03 -15.48 -7.54
C ARG A 66 -18.08 -14.73 -6.70
N ILE A 67 -17.68 -14.18 -5.55
CA ILE A 67 -18.60 -13.44 -4.68
C ILE A 67 -18.60 -11.95 -5.01
N GLY A 68 -17.46 -11.38 -5.39
CA GLY A 68 -17.42 -9.99 -5.82
C GLY A 68 -17.71 -8.99 -4.68
N GLU A 69 -17.39 -9.32 -3.44
CA GLU A 69 -17.42 -8.38 -2.31
C GLU A 69 -16.33 -8.75 -1.31
N ASP A 70 -15.89 -7.75 -0.54
CA ASP A 70 -14.98 -7.97 0.59
C ASP A 70 -15.73 -8.67 1.71
N ILE A 71 -15.17 -9.78 2.16
CA ILE A 71 -15.78 -10.57 3.23
C ILE A 71 -14.97 -10.34 4.50
N PRO A 72 -15.60 -9.77 5.55
CA PRO A 72 -14.91 -9.44 6.79
C PRO A 72 -14.29 -10.65 7.47
N LEU A 73 -13.06 -10.46 7.95
CA LEU A 73 -12.29 -11.40 8.75
C LEU A 73 -12.00 -10.83 10.13
N ARG A 74 -12.23 -11.63 11.18
CA ARG A 74 -11.83 -11.29 12.55
C ARG A 74 -11.29 -12.50 13.25
N GLY A 75 -10.25 -12.33 14.04
CA GLY A 75 -9.65 -13.45 14.74
C GLY A 75 -8.41 -13.08 15.52
N ALA A 76 -7.52 -14.05 15.69
CA ALA A 76 -6.33 -13.90 16.50
C ALA A 76 -5.18 -14.79 16.03
N ILE A 77 -3.97 -14.44 16.46
CA ILE A 77 -2.80 -15.30 16.38
C ILE A 77 -2.85 -16.24 17.59
N ALA A 78 -2.93 -17.55 17.33
CA ALA A 78 -2.89 -18.58 18.36
C ALA A 78 -1.48 -18.69 18.97
N ALA A 79 -1.38 -19.30 20.15
CA ALA A 79 -0.12 -19.47 20.87
C ALA A 79 0.94 -20.28 20.08
N ASP A 80 0.51 -21.08 19.12
CA ASP A 80 1.37 -21.86 18.21
C ASP A 80 1.76 -21.10 16.93
N GLY A 81 1.44 -19.79 16.86
CA GLY A 81 1.70 -18.93 15.70
C GLY A 81 0.72 -19.09 14.55
N THR A 82 -0.32 -19.92 14.70
CA THR A 82 -1.34 -20.08 13.66
C THR A 82 -2.32 -18.92 13.67
N LEU A 83 -2.61 -18.36 12.52
CA LEU A 83 -3.62 -17.34 12.35
C LEU A 83 -5.01 -17.99 12.24
N GLN A 84 -5.88 -17.68 13.19
CA GLN A 84 -7.24 -18.19 13.28
C GLN A 84 -8.21 -17.04 12.99
N LEU A 85 -8.89 -17.06 11.83
CA LEU A 85 -9.81 -16.00 11.42
C LEU A 85 -11.19 -16.55 11.12
N ASP A 86 -12.20 -15.83 11.56
CA ASP A 86 -13.59 -16.11 11.24
C ASP A 86 -14.08 -15.17 10.15
N GLU A 87 -14.79 -15.75 9.19
CA GLU A 87 -15.44 -15.08 8.09
C GLU A 87 -16.88 -14.71 8.45
N PHE A 88 -17.29 -13.49 8.13
CA PHE A 88 -18.63 -12.98 8.43
C PHE A 88 -19.41 -12.57 7.18
N GLY A 89 -20.28 -13.45 6.66
CA GLY A 89 -21.23 -13.12 5.60
C GLY A 89 -22.41 -12.27 6.08
N LYS A 90 -23.21 -11.72 5.17
CA LYS A 90 -24.44 -10.96 5.51
C LYS A 90 -25.54 -11.92 6.01
N PRO A 91 -26.25 -11.65 7.13
CA PRO A 91 -26.19 -10.50 8.05
C PRO A 91 -25.28 -10.73 9.29
N GLN A 92 -23.96 -10.59 9.12
CA GLN A 92 -22.91 -10.83 10.13
C GLN A 92 -22.91 -12.23 10.76
N LEU A 93 -23.37 -13.24 10.02
CA LEU A 93 -23.28 -14.62 10.45
C LEU A 93 -21.88 -15.15 10.16
N ARG A 94 -21.33 -15.92 11.10
CA ARG A 94 -20.08 -16.63 10.88
C ARG A 94 -20.30 -17.71 9.81
N THR A 95 -19.75 -17.52 8.62
CA THR A 95 -19.96 -18.40 7.45
C THR A 95 -18.77 -19.30 7.18
N GLY A 96 -17.57 -18.87 7.57
CA GLY A 96 -16.34 -19.62 7.32
C GLY A 96 -15.31 -19.45 8.43
N HIS A 97 -14.30 -20.29 8.41
CA HIS A 97 -13.18 -20.26 9.33
C HIS A 97 -11.87 -20.55 8.60
N TRP A 98 -10.88 -19.68 8.79
CA TRP A 98 -9.55 -19.75 8.24
C TRP A 98 -8.57 -20.15 9.33
N SER A 99 -7.77 -21.18 9.05
CA SER A 99 -6.64 -21.58 9.88
C SER A 99 -5.41 -21.65 8.98
N VAL A 100 -4.57 -20.62 9.02
CA VAL A 100 -3.37 -20.50 8.18
C VAL A 100 -2.12 -20.30 9.04
N ARG A 101 -1.01 -20.89 8.64
CA ARG A 101 0.27 -20.78 9.35
C ARG A 101 1.31 -20.21 8.40
N LEU A 102 2.25 -19.43 8.95
CA LEU A 102 3.44 -19.04 8.22
C LEU A 102 4.28 -20.31 7.96
N ASP A 103 4.57 -20.58 6.70
CA ASP A 103 5.40 -21.72 6.34
C ASP A 103 6.83 -21.44 6.79
N ALA A 104 7.38 -22.35 7.60
CA ALA A 104 8.71 -22.23 8.18
C ALA A 104 9.86 -22.42 7.16
N SER A 105 9.57 -22.36 5.85
CA SER A 105 10.60 -22.49 4.82
C SER A 105 11.40 -21.21 4.69
N ASP A 106 12.34 -21.00 5.61
CA ASP A 106 13.51 -20.14 5.47
C ASP A 106 14.48 -20.64 4.35
N ALA A 107 13.97 -21.29 3.30
CA ALA A 107 14.78 -22.02 2.31
C ALA A 107 14.20 -22.06 0.89
N SER A 108 13.45 -21.04 0.45
CA SER A 108 13.34 -20.73 -0.98
C SER A 108 14.21 -19.52 -1.30
N PRO A 109 15.42 -19.70 -1.85
CA PRO A 109 16.38 -18.61 -2.07
C PRO A 109 16.02 -17.71 -3.28
N ALA A 110 14.75 -17.60 -3.66
CA ALA A 110 14.39 -17.06 -4.98
C ALA A 110 13.33 -15.94 -5.02
N VAL A 111 12.65 -15.59 -3.93
CA VAL A 111 11.75 -14.42 -3.95
C VAL A 111 11.91 -13.61 -2.67
N SER A 112 12.86 -12.69 -2.70
CA SER A 112 12.82 -11.53 -1.84
C SER A 112 11.78 -10.55 -2.38
N ASP A 113 11.09 -9.82 -1.51
CA ASP A 113 10.36 -8.64 -1.97
C ASP A 113 11.33 -7.62 -2.59
N LEU A 114 10.81 -6.55 -3.19
CA LEU A 114 11.62 -5.50 -3.82
C LEU A 114 12.58 -4.78 -2.85
N ASN A 115 12.49 -5.06 -1.54
CA ASN A 115 13.30 -4.52 -0.46
C ASN A 115 14.27 -5.55 0.16
N GLY A 116 14.33 -6.78 -0.36
CA GLY A 116 15.21 -7.81 0.17
C GLY A 116 14.66 -8.55 1.40
N ALA A 117 13.42 -8.31 1.82
CA ALA A 117 12.78 -9.03 2.92
C ALA A 117 12.17 -10.36 2.42
N PRO A 118 12.19 -11.42 3.24
CA PRO A 118 11.62 -12.71 2.84
C PRO A 118 10.11 -12.60 2.63
N VAL A 119 9.65 -12.98 1.43
CA VAL A 119 8.23 -13.19 1.14
C VAL A 119 7.69 -14.23 2.12
N ARG A 120 6.64 -13.86 2.85
CA ARG A 120 6.02 -14.71 3.86
C ARG A 120 4.97 -15.59 3.19
N HIS A 121 5.28 -16.87 2.99
CA HIS A 121 4.29 -17.83 2.50
C HIS A 121 3.41 -18.33 3.66
N PHE A 122 2.10 -18.36 3.47
CA PHE A 122 1.15 -18.94 4.41
C PHE A 122 0.40 -20.08 3.75
N SER A 123 0.31 -21.22 4.43
CA SER A 123 -0.52 -22.34 4.01
C SER A 123 -1.52 -22.72 5.10
N GLY A 124 -2.63 -23.32 4.68
CA GLY A 124 -3.63 -23.80 5.61
C GLY A 124 -4.95 -24.15 4.96
N HIS A 125 -6.04 -23.92 5.70
CA HIS A 125 -7.37 -24.32 5.27
C HIS A 125 -8.42 -23.27 5.59
N TRP A 126 -9.40 -23.20 4.69
CA TRP A 126 -10.68 -22.55 4.91
C TRP A 126 -11.75 -23.62 5.09
N GLN A 127 -12.64 -23.44 6.05
CA GLN A 127 -13.78 -24.30 6.29
C GLN A 127 -15.08 -23.49 6.18
N ASP A 128 -15.98 -23.92 5.30
CA ASP A 128 -17.38 -23.51 5.28
C ASP A 128 -18.09 -24.07 6.52
N LEU A 129 -18.66 -23.22 7.36
CA LEU A 129 -19.30 -23.66 8.60
C LEU A 129 -20.70 -24.24 8.38
N GLY A 130 -21.36 -23.88 7.28
CA GLY A 130 -22.65 -24.41 6.87
C GLY A 130 -22.52 -25.80 6.26
N SER A 131 -21.70 -25.94 5.22
CA SER A 131 -21.51 -27.21 4.51
C SER A 131 -20.47 -28.14 5.13
N LYS A 132 -19.66 -27.65 6.08
CA LYS A 132 -18.48 -28.33 6.66
C LYS A 132 -17.39 -28.66 5.64
N ARG A 133 -17.49 -28.14 4.41
CA ARG A 133 -16.47 -28.31 3.37
C ARG A 133 -15.19 -27.59 3.78
N THR A 134 -14.06 -28.28 3.67
CA THR A 134 -12.73 -27.72 3.90
C THR A 134 -11.98 -27.61 2.57
N LEU A 135 -11.35 -26.46 2.32
CA LEU A 135 -10.57 -26.16 1.13
C LEU A 135 -9.15 -25.75 1.53
N PRO A 136 -8.11 -26.21 0.81
CA PRO A 136 -6.75 -25.77 1.06
C PRO A 136 -6.56 -24.32 0.61
N ILE A 137 -5.64 -23.61 1.27
CA ILE A 137 -5.24 -22.25 0.97
C ILE A 137 -3.72 -22.21 0.89
N ALA A 138 -3.20 -21.53 -0.12
CA ALA A 138 -1.83 -21.07 -0.18
C ALA A 138 -1.85 -19.57 -0.49
N LEU A 139 -1.13 -18.77 0.30
CA LEU A 139 -1.03 -17.32 0.19
C LEU A 139 0.43 -16.91 0.20
N ASP A 140 0.77 -15.96 -0.65
CA ASP A 140 2.07 -15.32 -0.67
C ASP A 140 1.93 -13.90 -0.13
N GLY A 141 2.80 -13.56 0.83
CA GLY A 141 2.95 -12.22 1.35
C GLY A 141 3.49 -11.32 0.26
N THR A 142 2.61 -10.53 -0.35
CA THR A 142 3.00 -9.55 -1.33
C THR A 142 3.14 -8.20 -0.64
N SER A 143 4.09 -7.38 -1.10
CA SER A 143 3.86 -5.95 -0.97
C SER A 143 2.50 -5.66 -1.63
N PRO A 144 1.69 -4.70 -1.14
CA PRO A 144 0.48 -4.25 -1.83
C PRO A 144 0.67 -3.91 -3.31
N LEU A 145 1.91 -3.85 -3.81
CA LEU A 145 2.29 -3.58 -5.18
C LEU A 145 2.77 -4.79 -6.02
N ALA A 146 3.00 -5.99 -5.44
CA ALA A 146 3.36 -7.18 -6.22
C ALA A 146 2.14 -7.99 -6.69
N ALA A 147 0.96 -7.68 -6.14
CA ALA A 147 -0.29 -7.93 -6.84
C ALA A 147 -0.51 -6.71 -7.75
N SER A 148 -0.39 -6.86 -9.07
CA SER A 148 -1.19 -5.98 -9.94
C SER A 148 -2.62 -6.00 -9.39
N PRO A 149 -3.24 -4.86 -9.07
CA PRO A 149 -4.55 -4.88 -8.44
C PRO A 149 -5.51 -5.55 -9.42
N PRO A 150 -6.17 -6.68 -9.07
CA PRO A 150 -7.28 -7.18 -9.85
C PRO A 150 -8.45 -6.22 -9.64
N ALA A 151 -8.42 -5.08 -10.34
CA ALA A 151 -9.22 -3.90 -10.09
C ALA A 151 -9.06 -3.38 -8.64
N PHE A 152 -8.73 -2.10 -8.48
CA PHE A 152 -9.12 -1.40 -7.26
C PHE A 152 -10.65 -1.51 -7.16
N ARG A 153 -11.14 -2.45 -6.35
CA ARG A 153 -12.57 -2.63 -6.15
C ARG A 153 -13.06 -1.58 -5.16
N PRO A 154 -14.27 -1.02 -5.39
CA PRO A 154 -14.86 -0.03 -4.52
C PRO A 154 -14.95 -0.57 -3.09
N LEU A 155 -14.68 0.29 -2.10
CA LEU A 155 -15.03 0.05 -0.70
C LEU A 155 -16.45 -0.54 -0.66
N ALA A 156 -16.56 -1.79 -0.25
CA ALA A 156 -17.85 -2.45 -0.11
C ALA A 156 -18.74 -1.56 0.76
N ALA A 157 -19.96 -1.29 0.26
CA ALA A 157 -21.01 -0.62 1.01
C ALA A 157 -21.33 -1.47 2.27
N GLY A 158 -20.65 -1.18 3.38
CA GLY A 158 -20.72 -1.99 4.60
C GLY A 158 -19.75 -1.65 5.72
N GLU A 159 -18.57 -1.09 5.44
CA GLU A 159 -17.74 -0.44 6.48
C GLU A 159 -18.22 0.99 6.74
N PRO A 160 -18.23 1.49 7.99
CA PRO A 160 -18.58 2.88 8.24
C PRO A 160 -17.57 3.80 7.51
N PRO A 161 -17.98 4.59 6.50
CA PRO A 161 -17.08 5.35 5.61
C PRO A 161 -16.37 6.55 6.27
N HIS A 162 -16.16 6.54 7.59
CA HIS A 162 -16.02 7.78 8.35
C HIS A 162 -14.93 7.78 9.43
N ALA A 163 -14.35 6.62 9.77
CA ALA A 163 -13.29 6.59 10.77
C ALA A 163 -12.01 7.23 10.20
N ALA A 164 -11.46 8.21 10.92
CA ALA A 164 -10.19 8.81 10.54
C ALA A 164 -9.06 7.81 10.77
N ILE A 165 -8.19 7.65 9.78
CA ILE A 165 -6.92 6.94 9.87
C ILE A 165 -5.87 7.96 10.28
N SER A 166 -5.09 7.64 11.32
CA SER A 166 -3.99 8.50 11.80
C SER A 166 -2.66 7.78 11.65
N VAL A 167 -1.69 8.46 11.04
CA VAL A 167 -0.29 8.03 10.91
C VAL A 167 0.59 9.18 11.38
N GLY A 168 1.16 9.02 12.58
CA GLY A 168 1.89 10.11 13.25
C GLY A 168 1.00 11.35 13.41
N ALA A 169 1.48 12.49 12.93
CA ALA A 169 0.76 13.77 12.97
C ALA A 169 -0.28 13.94 11.84
N ILE A 170 -0.37 13.01 10.89
CA ILE A 170 -1.26 13.11 9.73
C ILE A 170 -2.49 12.25 9.99
N SER A 171 -3.67 12.86 9.97
CA SER A 171 -4.94 12.11 9.99
C SER A 171 -5.76 12.42 8.76
N TYR A 172 -6.39 11.40 8.20
CA TYR A 172 -7.22 11.52 7.00
C TYR A 172 -8.40 10.55 7.05
N ARG A 173 -9.38 10.76 6.17
CA ARG A 173 -10.47 9.81 5.94
C ARG A 173 -10.94 9.89 4.49
N GLN A 174 -11.66 8.86 4.06
CA GLN A 174 -12.48 8.97 2.87
C GLN A 174 -13.64 9.94 3.11
N ALA A 175 -13.89 10.82 2.14
CA ALA A 175 -15.02 11.73 2.18
C ALA A 175 -15.75 11.72 0.84
N ALA A 176 -17.08 11.67 0.92
CA ALA A 176 -17.94 11.76 -0.24
C ALA A 176 -17.81 13.15 -0.90
N VAL A 177 -17.42 13.17 -2.18
CA VAL A 177 -17.49 14.35 -3.04
C VAL A 177 -18.96 14.69 -3.27
N ARG A 178 -19.38 15.90 -2.89
CA ARG A 178 -20.81 16.29 -2.83
C ARG A 178 -21.59 16.02 -4.11
N ARG A 179 -20.98 16.27 -5.28
CA ARG A 179 -21.64 16.18 -6.60
C ARG A 179 -21.83 14.73 -7.06
N THR A 180 -20.87 13.86 -6.75
CA THR A 180 -20.79 12.52 -7.36
C THR A 180 -21.00 11.38 -6.37
N GLY A 181 -20.80 11.62 -5.08
CA GLY A 181 -20.77 10.58 -4.05
C GLY A 181 -19.47 9.76 -4.03
N VAL A 182 -18.55 10.01 -4.96
CA VAL A 182 -17.22 9.39 -5.02
C VAL A 182 -16.49 9.60 -3.70
N GLN A 183 -15.89 8.55 -3.17
CA GLN A 183 -15.05 8.65 -1.98
C GLN A 183 -13.65 9.07 -2.40
N TYR A 184 -13.17 10.17 -1.83
CA TYR A 184 -11.81 10.64 -2.08
C TYR A 184 -11.14 11.06 -0.76
N PRO A 185 -9.84 10.77 -0.54
CA PRO A 185 -9.20 11.09 0.73
C PRO A 185 -9.18 12.57 1.05
N ARG A 186 -9.36 12.91 2.32
CA ARG A 186 -9.21 14.27 2.87
C ARG A 186 -8.47 14.25 4.18
N LEU A 187 -7.64 15.26 4.41
CA LEU A 187 -7.03 15.46 5.72
C LEU A 187 -8.10 15.86 6.75
N THR A 188 -8.07 15.20 7.90
CA THR A 188 -8.94 15.48 9.06
C THR A 188 -8.18 16.12 10.20
N ALA A 189 -6.87 15.88 10.31
CA ALA A 189 -6.00 16.57 11.25
C ALA A 189 -4.56 16.64 10.71
N TYR A 190 -3.91 17.77 10.98
CA TYR A 190 -2.48 18.00 10.80
C TYR A 190 -2.07 19.16 11.71
N GLN A 191 -0.81 19.21 12.13
CA GLN A 191 -0.33 20.17 13.15
C GLN A 191 -0.54 21.64 12.78
N ASP A 192 -0.51 21.98 11.49
CA ASP A 192 -0.80 23.32 10.99
C ASP A 192 -2.14 23.34 10.23
N ASP A 193 -3.14 24.00 10.82
CA ASP A 193 -4.47 24.17 10.26
C ASP A 193 -4.49 24.93 8.91
N ARG A 194 -3.52 25.82 8.67
CA ARG A 194 -3.41 26.51 7.37
C ARG A 194 -3.01 25.54 6.27
N ILE A 195 -2.07 24.65 6.58
CA ILE A 195 -1.62 23.59 5.68
C ILE A 195 -2.76 22.60 5.42
N LEU A 196 -3.46 22.16 6.47
CA LEU A 196 -4.64 21.30 6.34
C LEU A 196 -5.69 21.91 5.40
N ARG A 197 -6.01 23.20 5.58
CA ARG A 197 -6.96 23.92 4.69
C ARG A 197 -6.45 24.04 3.27
N SER A 198 -5.17 24.35 3.06
CA SER A 198 -4.55 24.45 1.73
C SER A 198 -4.61 23.12 0.96
N VAL A 199 -4.27 22.02 1.62
CA VAL A 199 -4.33 20.68 1.04
C VAL A 199 -5.77 20.31 0.71
N ASN A 200 -6.70 20.47 1.66
CA ASN A 200 -8.11 20.16 1.42
C ASN A 200 -8.75 21.03 0.33
N SER A 201 -8.35 22.30 0.21
CA SER A 201 -8.79 23.17 -0.89
C SER A 201 -8.24 22.75 -2.25
N SER A 202 -7.03 22.18 -2.28
CA SER A 202 -6.47 21.60 -3.50
C SER A 202 -7.19 20.31 -3.88
N ILE A 203 -7.55 19.47 -2.91
CA ILE A 203 -8.41 18.30 -3.11
C ILE A 203 -9.81 18.71 -3.62
N ASP A 204 -10.38 19.80 -3.10
CA ASP A 204 -11.65 20.34 -3.61
C ASP A 204 -11.55 20.75 -5.09
N ARG A 205 -10.41 21.33 -5.52
CA ARG A 205 -10.18 21.67 -6.93
C ARG A 205 -10.04 20.43 -7.81
N ILE A 206 -9.29 19.42 -7.38
CA ILE A 206 -9.15 18.15 -8.12
C ILE A 206 -10.52 17.48 -8.30
N THR A 207 -11.31 17.43 -7.22
CA THR A 207 -12.60 16.72 -7.20
C THR A 207 -13.76 17.54 -7.78
N ALA A 208 -13.57 18.83 -8.07
CA ALA A 208 -14.58 19.69 -8.69
C ALA A 208 -14.99 19.19 -10.08
N ASP A 209 -14.05 18.60 -10.80
CA ASP A 209 -14.25 18.10 -12.16
C ASP A 209 -14.83 16.69 -12.20
N PHE A 210 -15.03 16.04 -11.04
CA PHE A 210 -15.55 14.66 -11.00
C PHE A 210 -17.00 14.58 -11.45
N GLY A 211 -17.32 13.60 -12.28
CA GLY A 211 -18.67 13.32 -12.78
C GLY A 211 -18.89 13.77 -14.22
N CYS A 212 -20.00 13.34 -14.80
CA CYS A 212 -20.45 13.79 -16.12
C CYS A 212 -21.27 15.08 -16.03
N GLU A 213 -21.11 15.96 -17.02
CA GLU A 213 -21.99 17.11 -17.21
C GLU A 213 -23.29 16.71 -17.93
N GLY A 214 -24.39 17.40 -17.61
CA GLY A 214 -25.68 17.20 -18.28
C GLY A 214 -26.57 16.09 -17.70
N ARG A 215 -27.65 15.76 -18.42
CA ARG A 215 -28.59 14.70 -18.01
C ARG A 215 -27.95 13.33 -18.22
N ARG A 216 -27.92 12.51 -17.17
CA ARG A 216 -27.45 11.12 -17.25
C ARG A 216 -28.30 10.31 -18.23
N GLY A 217 -27.69 9.93 -19.36
CA GLY A 217 -28.20 8.86 -20.22
C GLY A 217 -28.11 7.50 -19.51
N GLN A 218 -28.78 6.46 -20.04
CA GLN A 218 -28.86 5.15 -19.37
C GLN A 218 -27.50 4.45 -19.23
N ASP A 219 -26.52 4.78 -20.09
CA ASP A 219 -25.21 4.12 -20.13
C ASP A 219 -24.06 4.98 -19.58
N GLN A 220 -24.34 6.18 -19.06
CA GLN A 220 -23.30 7.06 -18.54
C GLN A 220 -22.81 6.64 -17.16
N TYR A 221 -21.49 6.66 -16.96
CA TYR A 221 -20.88 6.39 -15.67
C TYR A 221 -19.68 7.30 -15.39
N PHE A 222 -19.39 7.47 -14.11
CA PHE A 222 -18.16 8.08 -13.60
C PHE A 222 -17.80 7.38 -12.30
N GLN A 223 -16.63 6.78 -12.25
CA GLN A 223 -16.16 6.02 -11.10
C GLN A 223 -14.70 6.36 -10.85
N VAL A 224 -14.36 6.53 -9.57
CA VAL A 224 -13.00 6.78 -9.11
C VAL A 224 -12.82 6.03 -7.81
N ASP A 225 -11.74 5.26 -7.75
CA ASP A 225 -11.22 4.64 -6.55
C ASP A 225 -9.92 5.36 -6.16
N ALA A 226 -9.82 5.75 -4.89
CA ALA A 226 -8.69 6.52 -4.43
C ALA A 226 -8.25 6.08 -3.04
N ALA A 227 -6.93 5.99 -2.85
CA ALA A 227 -6.31 5.57 -1.60
C ALA A 227 -5.12 6.46 -1.26
N VAL A 228 -4.85 6.62 0.03
CA VAL A 228 -3.62 7.27 0.50
C VAL A 228 -2.50 6.23 0.46
N THR A 229 -1.54 6.43 -0.44
CA THR A 229 -0.41 5.51 -0.64
C THR A 229 0.83 5.91 0.17
N TYR A 230 0.89 7.18 0.62
CA TYR A 230 1.95 7.65 1.52
C TYR A 230 1.44 8.73 2.47
N ALA A 231 1.70 8.55 3.77
CA ALA A 231 1.38 9.52 4.82
C ALA A 231 2.43 9.42 5.93
N ALA A 232 3.54 10.13 5.76
CA ALA A 232 4.63 10.24 6.72
C ALA A 232 5.52 11.44 6.36
N ASP A 233 6.43 11.86 7.24
CA ASP A 233 7.52 12.80 6.92
C ASP A 233 7.08 14.11 6.25
N ASP A 234 5.94 14.64 6.72
CA ASP A 234 5.26 15.80 6.14
C ASP A 234 4.95 15.63 4.64
N VAL A 235 4.55 14.44 4.22
CA VAL A 235 4.13 14.11 2.86
C VAL A 235 2.80 13.38 2.93
N PHE A 236 1.87 13.79 2.07
CA PHE A 236 0.58 13.12 1.89
C PHE A 236 0.38 12.86 0.41
N SER A 237 0.24 11.60 0.03
CA SER A 237 0.09 11.19 -1.37
C SER A 237 -1.11 10.27 -1.54
N ILE A 238 -1.91 10.59 -2.55
CA ILE A 238 -3.13 9.92 -2.96
C ILE A 238 -2.87 9.35 -4.35
N LEU A 239 -3.06 8.04 -4.48
CA LEU A 239 -3.26 7.39 -5.76
C LEU A 239 -4.77 7.34 -6.03
N GLY A 240 -5.17 7.82 -7.20
CA GLY A 240 -6.52 7.70 -7.70
C GLY A 240 -6.49 7.07 -9.08
N GLU A 241 -7.42 6.17 -9.31
CA GLU A 241 -7.67 5.50 -10.59
C GLU A 241 -9.18 5.54 -10.83
N GLY A 242 -9.57 5.64 -12.08
CA GLY A 242 -10.97 5.65 -12.42
C GLY A 242 -11.20 5.67 -13.90
N GLY A 243 -12.47 5.73 -14.25
CA GLY A 243 -12.88 5.86 -15.62
C GLY A 243 -14.28 6.45 -15.71
N TYR A 244 -14.60 6.97 -16.88
CA TYR A 244 -15.89 7.55 -17.14
C TYR A 244 -16.35 7.32 -18.58
N TYR A 245 -17.67 7.32 -18.73
CA TYR A 245 -18.33 7.44 -20.02
C TYR A 245 -19.43 8.48 -19.89
N CYS A 246 -19.25 9.63 -20.53
CA CYS A 246 -20.20 10.74 -20.47
C CYS A 246 -20.95 10.97 -21.80
N GLY A 247 -21.11 9.91 -22.62
CA GLY A 247 -21.80 9.96 -23.91
C GLY A 247 -20.91 10.29 -25.11
N GLY A 248 -19.59 10.11 -24.97
CA GLY A 248 -18.62 10.23 -26.05
C GLY A 248 -18.57 8.99 -26.97
N ALA A 249 -17.52 8.91 -27.78
CA ALA A 249 -17.30 7.78 -28.68
C ALA A 249 -16.85 6.50 -27.95
N HIS A 250 -16.15 6.64 -26.84
CA HIS A 250 -15.65 5.55 -26.00
C HIS A 250 -15.54 6.03 -24.54
N PRO A 251 -15.36 5.11 -23.58
CA PRO A 251 -14.95 5.46 -22.23
C PRO A 251 -13.52 6.00 -22.16
N GLU A 252 -13.21 6.68 -21.07
CA GLU A 252 -11.89 7.24 -20.79
C GLU A 252 -11.42 6.83 -19.40
N ASP A 253 -10.13 6.53 -19.30
CA ASP A 253 -9.46 6.28 -18.01
C ASP A 253 -8.92 7.60 -17.45
N ILE A 254 -8.95 7.73 -16.13
CA ILE A 254 -8.44 8.90 -15.41
C ILE A 254 -7.62 8.49 -14.21
N TRP A 255 -6.60 9.29 -13.93
CA TRP A 255 -5.67 9.06 -12.83
C TRP A 255 -5.65 10.28 -11.90
N PRO A 256 -6.69 10.50 -11.08
CA PRO A 256 -6.78 11.66 -10.19
C PRO A 256 -5.83 11.48 -8.99
N THR A 257 -4.53 11.43 -9.23
CA THR A 257 -3.50 11.34 -8.21
C THR A 257 -3.18 12.73 -7.65
N ALA A 258 -2.67 12.76 -6.42
CA ALA A 258 -2.25 14.01 -5.80
C ALA A 258 -1.16 13.77 -4.77
N THR A 259 -0.05 14.51 -4.86
CA THR A 259 1.01 14.47 -3.86
C THR A 259 1.21 15.86 -3.28
N PHE A 260 1.22 15.94 -1.94
CA PHE A 260 1.33 17.18 -1.19
C PHE A 260 2.58 17.19 -0.32
N ASP A 261 3.31 18.31 -0.36
CA ASP A 261 4.31 18.65 0.65
C ASP A 261 3.61 19.33 1.83
N LEU A 262 3.47 18.64 2.95
CA LEU A 262 2.82 19.17 4.15
C LEU A 262 3.68 20.18 4.92
N LYS A 263 4.91 20.47 4.49
CA LYS A 263 5.65 21.63 5.02
C LYS A 263 5.16 22.95 4.44
N SER A 264 4.68 22.91 3.20
CA SER A 264 4.20 24.09 2.46
C SER A 264 2.70 24.09 2.19
N GLY A 265 2.04 22.94 2.30
CA GLY A 265 0.64 22.74 1.92
C GLY A 265 0.41 22.77 0.41
N ARG A 266 1.48 22.62 -0.38
CA ARG A 266 1.47 22.71 -1.84
C ARG A 266 1.27 21.33 -2.48
N GLN A 267 0.41 21.25 -3.48
CA GLN A 267 0.36 20.12 -4.41
C GLN A 267 1.57 20.18 -5.35
N LEU A 268 2.26 19.06 -5.49
CA LEU A 268 3.45 18.95 -6.33
C LEU A 268 3.06 18.47 -7.73
N ALA A 269 3.67 19.08 -8.74
CA ALA A 269 3.76 18.52 -10.08
C ALA A 269 4.96 17.55 -10.14
N PHE A 270 5.00 16.70 -11.17
CA PHE A 270 6.06 15.71 -11.31
C PHE A 270 7.48 16.33 -11.33
N PRO A 271 7.74 17.44 -12.06
CA PRO A 271 9.05 18.11 -12.03
C PRO A 271 9.48 18.62 -10.65
N ASP A 272 8.53 18.94 -9.76
CA ASP A 272 8.82 19.47 -8.42
C ASP A 272 9.51 18.44 -7.49
N LEU A 273 9.47 17.16 -7.85
CA LEU A 273 10.16 16.10 -7.09
C LEU A 273 11.69 16.22 -7.19
N PHE A 274 12.17 16.87 -8.24
CA PHE A 274 13.57 16.87 -8.64
C PHE A 274 14.20 18.24 -8.43
N ARG A 275 15.52 18.24 -8.18
CA ARG A 275 16.29 19.49 -8.02
C ARG A 275 16.31 20.33 -9.30
N ASP A 276 16.24 19.64 -10.43
CA ASP A 276 16.30 20.15 -11.78
C ASP A 276 15.60 19.12 -12.67
N TYR A 277 14.72 19.61 -13.56
CA TYR A 277 13.98 18.80 -14.51
C TYR A 277 14.24 19.31 -15.94
N ALA A 278 15.51 19.49 -16.25
CA ALA A 278 16.00 19.87 -17.57
C ALA A 278 17.16 18.95 -18.01
N PRO A 279 17.55 18.95 -19.29
CA PRO A 279 18.74 18.22 -19.74
C PRO A 279 20.01 18.72 -19.02
N PRO A 280 20.92 17.82 -18.60
CA PRO A 280 20.91 16.37 -18.80
C PRO A 280 20.14 15.58 -17.73
N THR A 281 19.70 16.22 -16.63
CA THR A 281 19.06 15.59 -15.47
C THR A 281 17.79 14.82 -15.86
N VAL A 282 16.92 15.43 -16.67
CA VAL A 282 15.68 14.79 -17.13
C VAL A 282 15.93 13.48 -17.88
N THR A 283 16.99 13.43 -18.70
CA THR A 283 17.36 12.21 -19.43
C THR A 283 17.71 11.07 -18.48
N ALA A 284 18.42 11.37 -17.39
CA ALA A 284 18.78 10.35 -16.40
C ALA A 284 17.57 9.88 -15.57
N ILE A 285 16.65 10.80 -15.26
CA ILE A 285 15.38 10.46 -14.57
C ILE A 285 14.54 9.54 -15.46
N LEU A 286 14.33 9.91 -16.73
CA LEU A 286 13.56 9.10 -17.66
C LEU A 286 14.21 7.74 -17.91
N ALA A 287 15.54 7.68 -18.02
CA ALA A 287 16.25 6.40 -18.11
C ALA A 287 16.03 5.51 -16.87
N ALA A 288 15.92 6.09 -15.67
CA ALA A 288 15.59 5.34 -14.46
C ALA A 288 14.16 4.78 -14.48
N ILE A 289 13.21 5.52 -15.05
CA ILE A 289 11.82 5.09 -15.27
C ILE A 289 11.79 3.90 -16.25
N ILE A 290 12.43 4.05 -17.42
CA ILE A 290 12.51 3.00 -18.44
C ILE A 290 13.12 1.73 -17.84
N ALA A 291 14.25 1.86 -17.13
CA ALA A 291 14.91 0.73 -16.52
C ALA A 291 14.11 0.08 -15.38
N ALA A 292 13.20 0.80 -14.73
CA ALA A 292 12.28 0.23 -13.74
C ALA A 292 11.15 -0.55 -14.44
N ARG A 293 10.59 0.02 -15.52
CA ARG A 293 9.57 -0.61 -16.34
C ARG A 293 10.05 -1.90 -16.97
N THR A 294 11.22 -1.89 -17.62
CA THR A 294 11.81 -3.10 -18.22
C THR A 294 12.03 -4.20 -17.18
N ALA A 295 12.45 -3.85 -15.97
CA ALA A 295 12.62 -4.82 -14.89
C ALA A 295 11.29 -5.41 -14.39
N GLN A 296 10.20 -4.63 -14.40
CA GLN A 296 8.85 -5.09 -14.04
C GLN A 296 8.22 -5.98 -15.11
N GLN A 297 8.52 -5.74 -16.39
CA GLN A 297 8.06 -6.57 -17.51
C GLN A 297 8.88 -7.86 -17.71
N ALA A 298 10.07 -7.97 -17.13
CA ALA A 298 10.93 -9.16 -17.27
C ALA A 298 10.42 -10.40 -16.52
N VAL A 299 9.24 -10.34 -15.89
CA VAL A 299 8.51 -11.52 -15.41
C VAL A 299 7.93 -12.23 -16.65
N PRO A 300 8.24 -13.52 -16.90
CA PRO A 300 7.89 -14.18 -18.14
C PRO A 300 6.38 -14.32 -18.27
N ASP A 301 5.77 -13.45 -19.07
CA ASP A 301 4.38 -13.61 -19.44
C ASP A 301 4.28 -14.73 -20.50
N THR A 302 3.59 -15.80 -20.15
CA THR A 302 3.27 -16.88 -21.09
C THR A 302 2.04 -16.55 -21.95
N ALA A 303 1.55 -15.31 -21.91
CA ALA A 303 0.33 -14.91 -22.60
C ALA A 303 0.35 -13.45 -23.11
N SER A 304 1.33 -13.05 -23.92
CA SER A 304 1.16 -11.85 -24.76
C SER A 304 1.65 -12.10 -26.19
N GLY A 305 0.71 -12.48 -27.06
CA GLY A 305 0.95 -12.55 -28.51
C GLY A 305 1.17 -11.17 -29.11
N ASP A 306 2.08 -11.09 -30.09
CA ASP A 306 2.34 -10.08 -31.14
C ASP A 306 2.30 -8.56 -30.85
N ASN A 307 1.86 -8.08 -29.68
CA ASN A 307 1.71 -6.66 -29.36
C ASN A 307 2.77 -6.09 -28.40
N ALA A 308 3.57 -6.92 -27.70
CA ALA A 308 4.54 -6.47 -26.70
C ALA A 308 5.61 -5.51 -27.27
N ALA A 309 6.07 -5.78 -28.51
CA ALA A 309 7.03 -4.92 -29.20
C ALA A 309 6.50 -3.50 -29.47
N SER A 310 5.18 -3.32 -29.61
CA SER A 310 4.58 -2.01 -29.90
C SER A 310 4.50 -1.08 -28.68
N CYS A 311 4.34 -1.63 -27.47
CA CYS A 311 4.30 -0.82 -26.26
C CYS A 311 5.70 -0.43 -25.76
N GLU A 312 6.71 -1.28 -25.96
CA GLU A 312 8.10 -0.98 -25.56
C GLU A 312 8.65 0.27 -26.26
N GLU A 313 8.32 0.45 -27.55
CA GLU A 313 8.72 1.64 -28.32
C GLU A 313 8.14 2.95 -27.74
N LEU A 314 6.96 2.90 -27.12
CA LEU A 314 6.34 4.07 -26.49
C LEU A 314 7.07 4.53 -25.23
N PHE A 315 7.79 3.63 -24.56
CA PHE A 315 8.68 3.96 -23.44
C PHE A 315 10.08 4.39 -23.90
N ALA A 316 10.28 4.71 -25.17
CA ALA A 316 11.52 5.35 -25.63
C ALA A 316 11.71 6.75 -25.01
N LEU A 317 12.96 7.14 -24.80
CA LEU A 317 13.33 8.38 -24.12
C LEU A 317 12.66 9.62 -24.73
N ASP A 318 12.60 9.71 -26.06
CA ASP A 318 12.01 10.87 -26.73
C ASP A 318 10.50 10.96 -26.54
N ASN A 319 9.80 9.82 -26.46
CA ASN A 319 8.36 9.79 -26.20
C ASN A 319 8.04 10.21 -24.76
N LEU A 320 8.87 9.82 -23.79
CA LEU A 320 8.67 10.16 -22.39
C LEU A 320 9.02 11.62 -22.04
N ARG A 321 9.77 12.33 -22.89
CA ARG A 321 10.15 13.73 -22.64
C ARG A 321 8.95 14.67 -22.62
N ASP A 322 7.99 14.44 -23.51
CA ASP A 322 6.79 15.25 -23.67
C ASP A 322 5.57 14.61 -22.96
N THR A 323 5.80 13.58 -22.15
CA THR A 323 4.76 12.88 -21.41
C THR A 323 4.54 13.53 -20.05
N ASP A 324 3.29 13.85 -19.74
CA ASP A 324 2.88 14.16 -18.38
C ASP A 324 2.63 12.86 -17.62
N PHE A 325 3.06 12.83 -16.36
CA PHE A 325 2.89 11.67 -15.49
C PHE A 325 1.86 11.95 -14.41
N ALA A 326 0.85 11.09 -14.31
CA ALA A 326 0.14 10.91 -13.05
C ALA A 326 1.06 10.15 -12.12
N PHE A 327 1.16 10.60 -10.86
CA PHE A 327 2.10 9.97 -9.92
C PHE A 327 1.60 10.02 -8.48
N ALA A 328 2.06 9.05 -7.70
CA ALA A 328 1.88 8.99 -6.26
C ALA A 328 3.15 8.44 -5.59
N LEU A 329 3.42 8.89 -4.38
CA LEU A 329 4.46 8.32 -3.52
C LEU A 329 3.85 7.12 -2.79
N SER A 330 4.66 6.08 -2.60
CA SER A 330 4.30 4.88 -1.85
C SER A 330 5.45 4.47 -0.94
N ARG A 331 5.31 3.40 -0.16
CA ARG A 331 6.46 2.88 0.61
C ARG A 331 7.54 2.26 -0.28
N ASP A 332 7.15 1.69 -1.41
CA ASP A 332 8.05 0.93 -2.27
C ASP A 332 8.72 1.76 -3.37
N GLY A 333 8.18 2.96 -3.65
CA GLY A 333 8.76 3.85 -4.64
C GLY A 333 7.79 4.91 -5.16
N LEU A 334 8.24 5.61 -6.20
CA LEU A 334 7.41 6.52 -6.97
C LEU A 334 6.56 5.72 -7.96
N TYR A 335 5.25 5.68 -7.71
CA TYR A 335 4.28 5.16 -8.67
C TYR A 335 4.04 6.21 -9.74
N LEU A 336 4.11 5.82 -11.01
CA LEU A 336 3.91 6.70 -12.15
C LEU A 336 3.16 6.01 -13.27
N ILE A 337 2.32 6.78 -13.96
CA ILE A 337 1.58 6.39 -15.14
C ILE A 337 1.69 7.50 -16.18
N PRO A 338 2.00 7.17 -17.45
CA PRO A 338 1.85 8.11 -18.55
C PRO A 338 0.40 8.59 -18.67
N ALA A 339 0.13 9.85 -18.36
CA ALA A 339 -1.23 10.39 -18.26
C ALA A 339 -1.66 11.19 -19.49
N SER A 340 -0.71 11.62 -20.33
CA SER A 340 -1.00 12.40 -21.56
C SER A 340 -0.97 11.56 -22.84
N TRP A 341 -0.94 10.24 -22.74
CA TRP A 341 -0.88 9.37 -23.92
C TRP A 341 -2.22 9.32 -24.67
N PRO A 342 -2.20 9.28 -26.01
CA PRO A 342 -3.42 9.15 -26.80
C PRO A 342 -4.19 7.87 -26.49
N HIS A 343 -5.52 7.94 -26.53
CA HIS A 343 -6.41 6.80 -26.24
C HIS A 343 -6.04 5.50 -26.99
N VAL A 344 -5.61 5.61 -28.25
CA VAL A 344 -5.22 4.46 -29.08
C VAL A 344 -4.05 3.65 -28.54
N VAL A 345 -3.23 4.24 -27.65
CA VAL A 345 -2.10 3.58 -26.99
C VAL A 345 -2.25 3.53 -25.46
N ALA A 346 -3.43 3.88 -24.93
CA ALA A 346 -3.68 3.91 -23.49
C ALA A 346 -3.48 2.54 -22.84
N ALA A 347 -3.74 1.44 -23.57
CA ALA A 347 -3.47 0.08 -23.11
C ALA A 347 -1.99 -0.18 -22.80
N CYS A 348 -1.06 0.63 -23.35
CA CYS A 348 0.35 0.54 -23.05
C CYS A 348 0.77 1.38 -21.82
N ALA A 349 -0.10 2.28 -21.31
CA ALA A 349 0.20 3.18 -20.19
C ALA A 349 0.13 2.45 -18.84
N GLU A 350 0.84 1.34 -18.72
CA GLU A 350 0.86 0.57 -17.50
C GLU A 350 1.62 1.29 -16.38
N PRO A 351 1.16 1.15 -15.12
CA PRO A 351 1.86 1.69 -13.98
C PRO A 351 3.30 1.18 -13.87
N THR A 352 4.19 2.07 -13.46
CA THR A 352 5.58 1.76 -13.14
C THR A 352 5.89 2.24 -11.75
N ILE A 353 6.53 1.39 -10.93
CA ILE A 353 7.08 1.81 -9.64
C ILE A 353 8.58 2.00 -9.77
N VAL A 354 9.07 3.21 -9.54
CA VAL A 354 10.51 3.49 -9.56
C VAL A 354 11.03 3.51 -8.13
N PRO A 355 11.96 2.61 -7.77
CA PRO A 355 12.54 2.59 -6.44
C PRO A 355 13.22 3.91 -6.10
N TYR A 356 12.99 4.42 -4.88
CA TYR A 356 13.58 5.68 -4.43
C TYR A 356 15.10 5.75 -4.55
N PRO A 357 15.89 4.70 -4.30
CA PRO A 357 17.34 4.75 -4.50
C PRO A 357 17.76 5.17 -5.92
N ARG A 358 16.95 4.86 -6.94
CA ARG A 358 17.23 5.28 -8.33
C ARG A 358 16.92 6.75 -8.60
N LEU A 359 16.04 7.36 -7.81
CA LEU A 359 15.58 8.75 -8.01
C LEU A 359 16.20 9.74 -7.01
N LYS A 360 16.57 9.29 -5.81
CA LYS A 360 17.18 10.12 -4.75
C LYS A 360 18.40 10.93 -5.21
N PRO A 361 19.29 10.46 -6.12
CA PRO A 361 20.37 11.28 -6.64
C PRO A 361 19.92 12.57 -7.35
N PHE A 362 18.67 12.62 -7.82
CA PHE A 362 18.08 13.75 -8.53
C PHE A 362 17.10 14.56 -7.67
N ALA A 363 16.87 14.16 -6.42
CA ALA A 363 15.89 14.79 -5.54
C ALA A 363 16.23 16.26 -5.26
N ALA A 364 15.19 17.11 -5.20
CA ALA A 364 15.34 18.47 -4.71
C ALA A 364 15.84 18.47 -3.26
N PRO A 365 16.86 19.28 -2.89
CA PRO A 365 17.30 19.39 -1.50
C PRO A 365 16.15 19.72 -0.56
N GLY A 366 15.89 18.86 0.43
CA GLY A 366 14.76 19.02 1.37
C GLY A 366 13.36 18.79 0.78
N GLY A 367 13.26 18.53 -0.53
CA GLY A 367 12.03 18.17 -1.23
C GLY A 367 11.52 16.79 -0.83
N VAL A 368 10.27 16.47 -1.22
CA VAL A 368 9.59 15.25 -0.74
C VAL A 368 10.35 13.97 -1.09
N LEU A 369 10.96 13.90 -2.27
CA LEU A 369 11.69 12.73 -2.73
C LEU A 369 12.94 12.43 -1.86
N ALA A 370 13.51 13.45 -1.23
CA ALA A 370 14.61 13.29 -0.28
C ALA A 370 14.16 12.77 1.10
N ARG A 371 12.86 12.89 1.43
CA ARG A 371 12.30 12.52 2.74
C ARG A 371 11.70 11.11 2.77
N VAL A 372 11.29 10.58 1.63
CA VAL A 372 10.64 9.27 1.53
C VAL A 372 11.62 8.10 1.45
N GLY A 373 11.14 6.88 1.79
CA GLY A 373 11.91 5.63 1.66
C GLY A 373 13.16 5.57 2.54
N GLY A 374 13.05 6.07 3.78
CA GLY A 374 14.07 5.99 4.83
C GLY A 374 13.69 5.00 5.92
#